data_AF-A0A293M8R2-F1
#
_entry.id   AF-A0A293M8R2-F1
#
_cell.length_a   1.000
_cell.length_b   1.000
_cell.length_c   1.000
_cell.angle_alpha   90.00
_cell.angle_beta   90.00
_cell.angle_gamma   90.00
#
_symmetry.space_group_name_H-M   'P 1'
#
loop_
_entity.id
_entity.type
_entity.pdbx_description
1 polymer ?
#
loop_
_entity_poly.entity_id
_entity_poly.type
_entity_poly.pdbx_seq_one_letter_code
_entity_poly.pdbx_strand_id
1 'polypeptide(L)'
;MTQLRHLDLSGNPLDVIPPLSFYNLTSLRSLNLKYMTCLESIDRHAFSDVTSLKIVDLSFSPHLKLIDETAFTFTSTGAKIELDSFYARQTGLETLSQALLRWDYVNEVDLAENPWHCDCRLIWMRDVINMDSSDGKLRCQSPERLEGRLINKLNIADMCSNLKTLPLLAGGGVTIMYIKLRSRKTTMYTGLKERFTYNASTADE
;
A
#
# COMPACT_ATOMS: atom_id res chain seq x y z
N MET A 1 2.66 -33.63 7.67
CA MET A 1 1.86 -32.39 7.53
C MET A 1 1.90 -31.66 8.86
N THR A 2 2.43 -30.45 8.91
CA THR A 2 2.51 -29.64 10.14
C THR A 2 1.14 -29.01 10.40
N GLN A 3 0.50 -29.39 11.51
CA GLN A 3 -0.83 -28.90 11.96
C GLN A 3 -0.77 -27.51 12.60
N LEU A 4 0.33 -26.78 12.43
CA LEU A 4 0.53 -25.49 13.08
C LEU A 4 -0.44 -24.48 12.48
N ARG A 5 -1.39 -24.01 13.30
CA ARG A 5 -2.40 -23.01 12.91
C ARG A 5 -2.10 -21.61 13.42
N HIS A 6 -1.36 -21.51 14.51
CA HIS A 6 -0.99 -20.27 15.17
C HIS A 6 0.51 -20.30 15.41
N LEU A 7 1.22 -19.29 14.92
CA LEU A 7 2.65 -19.12 15.12
C LEU A 7 2.88 -17.72 15.69
N ASP A 8 3.47 -17.66 16.87
CA ASP A 8 3.87 -16.40 17.50
C ASP A 8 5.40 -16.30 17.50
N LEU A 9 5.90 -15.29 16.82
CA LEU A 9 7.31 -14.92 16.72
C LEU A 9 7.56 -13.51 17.27
N SER A 10 6.64 -12.97 18.07
CA SER A 10 6.76 -11.61 18.61
C SER A 10 8.03 -11.45 19.45
N GLY A 11 8.64 -10.26 19.39
CA GLY A 11 9.82 -9.93 20.19
C GLY A 11 11.12 -10.56 19.70
N ASN A 12 11.13 -11.22 18.53
CA ASN A 12 12.36 -11.76 17.97
C ASN A 12 13.22 -10.69 17.28
N PRO A 13 14.56 -10.80 17.34
CA PRO A 13 15.48 -9.79 16.80
C PRO A 13 15.79 -10.05 15.32
N LEU A 14 14.75 -10.25 14.49
CA LEU A 14 14.94 -10.42 13.04
C LEU A 14 15.02 -9.05 12.38
N ASP A 15 16.03 -8.83 11.55
CA ASP A 15 16.17 -7.60 10.76
C ASP A 15 15.31 -7.64 9.49
N VAL A 16 15.16 -8.82 8.91
CA VAL A 16 14.45 -9.05 7.64
C VAL A 16 13.64 -10.34 7.73
N ILE A 17 12.45 -10.35 7.13
CA ILE A 17 11.72 -11.59 6.80
C ILE A 17 12.00 -11.93 5.33
N PRO A 18 12.88 -12.90 5.04
CA PRO A 18 13.27 -13.25 3.66
C PRO A 18 12.16 -14.00 2.91
N PRO A 19 12.30 -14.16 1.58
CA PRO A 19 11.39 -14.96 0.76
C PRO A 19 11.24 -16.39 1.31
N LEU A 20 10.02 -16.94 1.25
CA LEU A 20 9.71 -18.33 1.65
C LEU A 20 10.04 -18.68 3.13
N SER A 21 10.12 -17.68 4.02
CA SER A 21 10.42 -17.89 5.45
C SER A 21 9.50 -18.89 6.15
N PHE A 22 8.25 -19.01 5.69
CA PHE A 22 7.21 -19.86 6.26
C PHE A 22 6.83 -21.02 5.33
N TYR A 23 7.78 -21.49 4.51
CA TYR A 23 7.54 -22.53 3.52
C TYR A 23 6.86 -23.78 4.12
N ASN A 24 5.88 -24.33 3.40
CA ASN A 24 5.11 -25.52 3.74
C ASN A 24 4.27 -25.45 5.03
N LEU A 25 4.17 -24.29 5.69
CA LEU A 25 3.23 -24.06 6.80
C LEU A 25 1.80 -23.84 6.27
N THR A 26 1.32 -24.75 5.44
CA THR A 26 0.05 -24.66 4.69
C THR A 26 -1.20 -24.63 5.57
N SER A 27 -1.11 -25.12 6.81
CA SER A 27 -2.19 -25.05 7.81
C SER A 27 -2.16 -23.79 8.68
N LEU A 28 -1.14 -22.94 8.53
CA LEU A 28 -0.98 -21.74 9.34
C LEU A 28 -2.08 -20.74 9.00
N ARG A 29 -2.80 -20.30 10.03
CA ARG A 29 -3.94 -19.40 9.92
C ARG A 29 -3.66 -18.03 10.53
N SER A 30 -2.84 -17.97 11.57
CA SER A 30 -2.51 -16.74 12.28
C SER A 30 -1.01 -16.68 12.54
N LEU A 31 -0.41 -15.56 12.14
CA LEU A 31 1.00 -15.27 12.33
C LEU A 31 1.15 -13.97 13.12
N ASN A 32 1.74 -14.07 14.30
CA ASN A 32 2.01 -12.93 15.18
C ASN A 32 3.50 -12.59 15.11
N LEU A 33 3.80 -11.36 14.69
CA LEU A 33 5.13 -10.78 14.46
C LEU A 33 5.18 -9.39 15.12
N LYS A 34 4.58 -9.24 16.30
CA LYS A 34 4.58 -7.98 17.03
C LYS A 34 5.92 -7.71 17.70
N TYR A 35 6.15 -6.46 18.07
CA TYR A 35 7.32 -6.09 18.90
C TYR A 35 8.66 -6.52 18.28
N MET A 36 8.75 -6.59 16.95
CA MET A 36 9.98 -6.96 16.26
C MET A 36 10.88 -5.73 16.20
N THR A 37 11.66 -5.50 17.25
CA THR A 37 12.39 -4.24 17.45
C THR A 37 13.50 -3.99 16.43
N CYS A 38 13.98 -5.01 15.74
CA CYS A 38 15.01 -4.88 14.71
C CYS A 38 14.46 -4.99 13.28
N LEU A 39 13.20 -5.38 13.11
CA LEU A 39 12.67 -5.70 11.78
C LEU A 39 12.55 -4.44 10.93
N GLU A 40 13.29 -4.40 9.83
CA GLU A 40 13.33 -3.28 8.89
C GLU A 40 12.51 -3.53 7.63
N SER A 41 12.51 -4.77 7.12
CA SER A 41 11.82 -5.13 5.88
C SER A 41 11.21 -6.53 5.84
N ILE A 42 10.16 -6.65 5.03
CA ILE A 42 9.59 -7.93 4.61
C ILE A 42 9.72 -8.04 3.11
N ASP A 43 10.44 -9.06 2.67
CA ASP A 43 10.81 -9.22 1.26
C ASP A 43 9.68 -9.82 0.42
N ARG A 44 9.86 -9.73 -0.90
CA ARG A 44 9.01 -10.39 -1.90
C ARG A 44 8.77 -11.85 -1.54
N HIS A 45 7.54 -12.31 -1.71
CA HIS A 45 7.18 -13.71 -1.50
C HIS A 45 7.51 -14.29 -0.12
N ALA A 46 7.72 -13.46 0.91
CA ALA A 46 7.96 -13.90 2.29
C ALA A 46 6.91 -14.90 2.78
N PHE A 47 5.64 -14.70 2.39
CA PHE A 47 4.49 -15.52 2.79
C PHE A 47 3.97 -16.42 1.66
N SER A 48 4.76 -16.69 0.61
CA SER A 48 4.26 -17.34 -0.60
C SER A 48 3.70 -18.76 -0.44
N ASP A 49 3.86 -19.47 0.67
CA ASP A 49 3.44 -20.89 0.78
C ASP A 49 2.52 -21.16 1.99
N VAL A 50 2.05 -20.10 2.66
CA VAL A 50 1.11 -20.18 3.79
C VAL A 50 -0.32 -20.02 3.30
N THR A 51 -0.81 -21.05 2.59
CA THR A 51 -2.08 -21.02 1.84
C THR A 51 -3.34 -20.79 2.67
N SER A 52 -3.32 -21.15 3.96
CA SER A 52 -4.46 -20.96 4.88
C SER A 52 -4.36 -19.69 5.73
N LEU A 53 -3.37 -18.83 5.48
CA LEU A 53 -3.10 -17.67 6.31
C LEU A 53 -4.25 -16.65 6.21
N LYS A 54 -4.78 -16.26 7.38
CA LYS A 54 -5.90 -15.33 7.51
C LYS A 54 -5.56 -14.08 8.30
N ILE A 55 -4.65 -14.19 9.26
CA ILE A 55 -4.34 -13.10 10.19
C ILE A 55 -2.84 -12.88 10.24
N VAL A 56 -2.42 -11.64 10.06
CA VAL A 56 -1.04 -11.20 10.28
C VAL A 56 -1.04 -9.96 11.18
N ASP A 57 -0.25 -10.01 12.24
CA ASP A 57 -0.04 -8.87 13.13
C ASP A 57 1.46 -8.51 13.17
N LEU A 58 1.80 -7.34 12.66
CA LEU A 58 3.13 -6.73 12.60
C LEU A 58 3.28 -5.57 13.59
N SER A 59 2.27 -5.34 14.43
CA SER A 59 2.14 -4.12 15.21
C SER A 59 3.30 -3.94 16.19
N PHE A 60 3.58 -2.68 16.53
CA PHE A 60 4.65 -2.31 17.46
C PHE A 60 6.05 -2.73 16.99
N SER A 61 6.28 -2.75 15.67
CA SER A 61 7.59 -2.99 15.05
C SER A 61 8.09 -1.68 14.42
N PRO A 62 8.61 -0.73 15.23
CA PRO A 62 8.79 0.66 14.81
C PRO A 62 9.84 0.88 13.72
N HIS A 63 10.71 -0.10 13.49
CA HIS A 63 11.74 -0.03 12.46
C HIS A 63 11.28 -0.59 11.10
N LEU A 64 10.11 -1.21 11.03
CA LEU A 64 9.59 -1.80 9.80
C LEU A 64 9.16 -0.68 8.85
N LYS A 65 9.95 -0.46 7.80
CA LYS A 65 9.76 0.64 6.83
C LYS A 65 9.31 0.16 5.47
N LEU A 66 9.52 -1.11 5.16
CA LEU A 66 9.23 -1.68 3.84
C LEU A 66 8.54 -3.04 3.95
N ILE A 67 7.42 -3.17 3.27
CA ILE A 67 6.81 -4.46 2.94
C ILE A 67 6.71 -4.50 1.42
N ASP A 68 7.41 -5.44 0.81
CA ASP A 68 7.38 -5.61 -0.64
C ASP A 68 5.94 -5.91 -1.12
N GLU A 69 5.52 -5.30 -2.23
CA GLU A 69 4.15 -5.43 -2.75
C GLU A 69 3.77 -6.87 -3.14
N THR A 70 4.76 -7.75 -3.29
CA THR A 70 4.58 -9.17 -3.59
C THR A 70 4.83 -10.09 -2.39
N ALA A 71 5.01 -9.55 -1.18
CA ALA A 71 5.22 -10.35 0.04
C ALA A 71 4.14 -11.43 0.25
N PHE A 72 2.89 -11.12 -0.10
CA PHE A 72 1.71 -12.00 -0.01
C PHE A 72 1.29 -12.62 -1.35
N THR A 73 2.20 -12.68 -2.32
CA THR A 73 1.94 -13.28 -3.63
C THR A 73 2.53 -14.68 -3.70
N PHE A 74 1.72 -15.66 -4.08
CA PHE A 74 2.15 -17.03 -4.36
C PHE A 74 3.11 -17.05 -5.56
N THR A 75 4.33 -17.54 -5.37
CA THR A 75 5.35 -17.68 -6.42
C THR A 75 4.91 -18.63 -7.54
N SER A 76 4.12 -19.64 -7.22
CA SER A 76 3.66 -20.67 -8.16
C SER A 76 2.55 -20.20 -9.10
N THR A 77 1.65 -19.33 -8.63
CA THR A 77 0.46 -18.91 -9.38
C THR A 77 0.38 -17.41 -9.66
N GLY A 78 1.18 -16.60 -8.97
CA GLY A 78 1.06 -15.14 -8.97
C GLY A 78 -0.21 -14.62 -8.28
N ALA A 79 -1.04 -15.50 -7.71
CA ALA A 79 -2.22 -15.11 -6.96
C ALA A 79 -1.82 -14.50 -5.60
N LYS A 80 -2.72 -13.73 -5.01
CA LYS A 80 -2.52 -13.12 -3.68
C LYS A 80 -3.17 -13.96 -2.60
N ILE A 81 -2.57 -13.96 -1.42
CA ILE A 81 -3.20 -14.48 -0.21
C ILE A 81 -4.37 -13.59 0.18
N GLU A 82 -5.50 -14.20 0.51
CA GLU A 82 -6.71 -13.53 0.99
C GLU A 82 -6.72 -13.53 2.52
N LEU A 83 -6.21 -12.45 3.10
CA LEU A 83 -6.23 -12.22 4.54
C LEU A 83 -7.60 -11.72 4.99
N ASP A 84 -8.03 -12.16 6.18
CA ASP A 84 -9.22 -11.65 6.84
C ASP A 84 -8.88 -10.41 7.70
N SER A 85 -7.69 -10.40 8.35
CA SER A 85 -7.22 -9.31 9.20
C SER A 85 -5.74 -8.98 8.98
N PHE A 86 -5.41 -7.68 8.89
CA PHE A 86 -4.04 -7.19 8.76
C PHE A 86 -3.77 -6.04 9.72
N TYR A 87 -2.82 -6.24 10.65
CA TYR A 87 -2.43 -5.24 11.62
C TYR A 87 -0.98 -4.83 11.42
N ALA A 88 -0.73 -3.54 11.27
CA ALA A 88 0.60 -2.94 11.24
C ALA A 88 0.56 -1.59 11.96
N ARG A 89 -0.07 -1.54 13.13
CA ARG A 89 -0.14 -0.34 13.98
C ARG A 89 1.25 -0.02 14.52
N GLN A 90 1.61 1.26 14.57
CA GLN A 90 2.85 1.72 15.20
C GLN A 90 4.10 1.01 14.64
N THR A 91 4.20 1.00 13.31
CA THR A 91 5.40 0.59 12.58
C THR A 91 6.08 1.82 11.97
N GLY A 92 7.19 1.63 11.26
CA GLY A 92 7.93 2.69 10.58
C GLY A 92 7.43 2.98 9.16
N LEU A 93 6.23 2.50 8.78
CA LEU A 93 5.72 2.60 7.42
C LEU A 93 5.34 4.04 7.07
N GLU A 94 6.06 4.62 6.12
CA GLU A 94 5.69 5.92 5.53
C GLU A 94 4.72 5.76 4.34
N THR A 95 4.70 4.59 3.70
CA THR A 95 3.83 4.29 2.57
C THR A 95 3.48 2.80 2.55
N LEU A 96 2.41 2.45 1.84
CA LEU A 96 1.99 1.07 1.66
C LEU A 96 1.41 0.90 0.26
N SER A 97 1.85 -0.13 -0.45
CA SER A 97 1.38 -0.38 -1.82
C SER A 97 -0.06 -0.90 -1.80
N GLN A 98 -0.93 -0.32 -2.64
CA GLN A 98 -2.26 -0.88 -2.91
C GLN A 98 -2.15 -2.32 -3.39
N ALA A 99 -1.08 -2.63 -4.13
CA ALA A 99 -0.83 -3.94 -4.66
C ALA A 99 -0.31 -4.92 -3.60
N LEU A 100 -0.21 -4.58 -2.30
CA LEU A 100 0.24 -5.54 -1.29
C LEU A 100 -0.77 -6.67 -1.07
N LEU A 101 -2.03 -6.32 -0.79
CA LEU A 101 -3.11 -7.25 -0.43
C LEU A 101 -4.31 -7.14 -1.38
N ARG A 102 -5.19 -8.13 -1.31
CA ARG A 102 -6.57 -8.03 -1.81
C ARG A 102 -7.42 -7.33 -0.77
N TRP A 103 -7.30 -6.01 -0.72
CA TRP A 103 -7.97 -5.17 0.29
C TRP A 103 -9.49 -5.32 0.31
N ASP A 104 -10.09 -5.74 -0.80
CA ASP A 104 -11.51 -6.09 -0.94
C ASP A 104 -11.94 -7.31 -0.11
N TYR A 105 -10.99 -8.13 0.38
CA TYR A 105 -11.22 -9.32 1.20
C TYR A 105 -10.89 -9.11 2.68
N VAL A 106 -10.22 -8.00 3.03
CA VAL A 106 -9.76 -7.75 4.39
C VAL A 106 -10.88 -7.08 5.18
N ASN A 107 -11.36 -7.75 6.22
CA ASN A 107 -12.47 -7.25 7.06
C ASN A 107 -11.97 -6.31 8.14
N GLU A 108 -10.75 -6.53 8.64
CA GLU A 108 -10.18 -5.80 9.75
C GLU A 108 -8.76 -5.33 9.44
N VAL A 109 -8.55 -4.02 9.56
CA VAL A 109 -7.28 -3.37 9.25
C VAL A 109 -6.96 -2.36 10.35
N ASP A 110 -5.76 -2.48 10.93
CA ASP A 110 -5.21 -1.43 11.80
C ASP A 110 -3.85 -0.96 11.26
N LEU A 111 -3.82 0.30 10.86
CA LEU A 111 -2.69 1.01 10.29
C LEU A 111 -2.40 2.30 11.05
N ALA A 112 -2.96 2.47 12.24
CA ALA A 112 -2.81 3.68 13.03
C ALA A 112 -1.36 3.88 13.50
N GLU A 113 -1.02 5.13 13.84
CA GLU A 113 0.26 5.50 14.45
C GLU A 113 1.51 5.14 13.63
N ASN A 114 1.36 5.14 12.30
CA ASN A 114 2.48 5.07 11.37
C ASN A 114 2.84 6.47 10.82
N PRO A 115 4.10 6.70 10.42
CA PRO A 115 4.57 7.97 9.87
C PRO A 115 4.13 8.22 8.42
N TRP A 116 2.82 8.10 8.14
CA TRP A 116 2.28 8.18 6.78
C TRP A 116 2.73 9.45 6.04
N HIS A 117 3.40 9.25 4.92
CA HIS A 117 3.76 10.28 3.96
C HIS A 117 2.62 10.45 2.95
N CYS A 118 1.76 11.43 3.20
CA CYS A 118 0.56 11.69 2.43
C CYS A 118 0.87 12.35 1.09
N ASP A 119 1.11 11.50 0.09
CA ASP A 119 1.28 11.87 -1.30
C ASP A 119 0.36 11.05 -2.24
N CYS A 120 0.58 11.17 -3.55
CA CYS A 120 -0.19 10.44 -4.57
C CYS A 120 -0.22 8.91 -4.39
N ARG A 121 0.77 8.32 -3.72
CA ARG A 121 0.85 6.87 -3.50
C ARG A 121 -0.16 6.38 -2.47
N LEU A 122 -0.64 7.24 -1.57
CA LEU A 122 -1.61 6.89 -0.53
C LEU A 122 -3.06 7.23 -0.88
N ILE A 123 -3.35 7.67 -2.10
CA ILE A 123 -4.74 7.96 -2.53
C ILE A 123 -5.62 6.72 -2.37
N TRP A 124 -5.13 5.54 -2.73
CA TRP A 124 -5.91 4.30 -2.58
C TRP A 124 -6.30 4.06 -1.11
N MET A 125 -5.43 4.41 -0.17
CA MET A 125 -5.63 4.17 1.25
C MET A 125 -6.82 4.99 1.76
N ARG A 126 -6.97 6.21 1.23
CA ARG A 126 -8.14 7.08 1.45
C ARG A 126 -9.46 6.43 1.04
N ASP A 127 -9.45 5.72 -0.09
CA ASP A 127 -10.66 5.26 -0.78
C ASP A 127 -11.06 3.82 -0.43
N VAL A 128 -10.09 2.98 -0.08
CA VAL A 128 -10.26 1.52 0.07
C VAL A 128 -10.36 1.09 1.53
N ILE A 129 -9.59 1.71 2.42
CA ILE A 129 -9.63 1.35 3.83
C ILE A 129 -10.86 2.02 4.43
N ASN A 130 -11.83 1.23 4.88
CA ASN A 130 -13.03 1.73 5.54
C ASN A 130 -12.64 2.43 6.85
N MET A 131 -12.33 3.72 6.76
CA MET A 131 -11.74 4.50 7.86
C MET A 131 -12.70 4.78 9.02
N ASP A 132 -13.95 4.33 8.91
CA ASP A 132 -14.95 4.45 9.96
C ASP A 132 -14.75 3.42 11.08
N SER A 133 -14.03 2.31 10.83
CA SER A 133 -13.79 1.24 11.82
C SER A 133 -12.41 1.28 12.50
N SER A 134 -11.49 2.13 12.02
CA SER A 134 -10.21 2.35 12.70
C SER A 134 -10.41 3.38 13.82
N ASP A 135 -10.56 2.91 15.07
CA ASP A 135 -10.66 3.75 16.28
C ASP A 135 -9.37 4.58 16.55
N GLY A 136 -8.38 4.51 15.65
CA GLY A 136 -7.19 5.35 15.54
C GLY A 136 -7.09 6.00 14.15
N LYS A 137 -7.75 7.15 13.97
CA LYS A 137 -7.85 7.90 12.71
C LYS A 137 -6.48 8.03 12.01
N LEU A 138 -6.33 7.50 10.79
CA LEU A 138 -5.09 7.57 10.02
C LEU A 138 -4.70 9.03 9.75
N ARG A 139 -3.51 9.42 10.21
CA ARG A 139 -2.98 10.78 10.12
C ARG A 139 -1.72 10.82 9.28
N CYS A 140 -1.56 11.90 8.54
CA CYS A 140 -0.31 12.21 7.89
C CYS A 140 0.72 12.67 8.91
N GLN A 141 1.95 12.18 8.80
CA GLN A 141 3.11 12.71 9.52
C GLN A 141 4.02 13.52 8.59
N SER A 142 3.93 13.28 7.29
CA SER A 142 4.60 14.09 6.29
C SER A 142 3.74 14.19 5.02
N PRO A 143 4.01 15.15 4.10
CA PRO A 143 4.88 16.32 4.29
C PRO A 143 4.36 17.27 5.38
N GLU A 144 5.23 18.17 5.89
CA GLU A 144 4.93 19.13 6.97
C GLU A 144 3.59 19.87 6.81
N ARG A 145 3.27 20.31 5.59
CA ARG A 145 2.00 21.01 5.29
C ARG A 145 0.72 20.18 5.57
N LEU A 146 0.83 18.85 5.64
CA LEU A 146 -0.27 17.92 5.89
C LEU A 146 -0.17 17.25 7.26
N GLU A 147 0.84 17.55 8.07
CA GLU A 147 1.06 16.90 9.35
C GLU A 147 -0.17 16.99 10.27
N GLY A 148 -0.51 15.86 10.91
CA GLY A 148 -1.66 15.71 11.80
C GLY A 148 -3.03 15.62 11.11
N ARG A 149 -3.12 15.89 9.81
CA ARG A 149 -4.37 15.84 9.03
C ARG A 149 -4.80 14.40 8.80
N LEU A 150 -6.11 14.18 8.80
CA LEU A 150 -6.69 12.85 8.54
C LEU A 150 -6.68 12.51 7.06
N ILE A 151 -6.21 11.31 6.71
CA ILE A 151 -6.10 10.87 5.30
C ILE A 151 -7.47 10.94 4.59
N ASN A 152 -8.55 10.45 5.21
CA ASN A 152 -9.92 10.52 4.65
C ASN A 152 -10.50 11.93 4.49
N LYS A 153 -9.88 12.96 5.06
CA LYS A 153 -10.32 14.36 4.92
C LYS A 153 -9.48 15.14 3.92
N LEU A 154 -8.48 14.52 3.30
CA LEU A 154 -7.65 15.16 2.29
C LEU A 154 -8.24 15.01 0.89
N ASN A 155 -8.16 16.10 0.12
CA ASN A 155 -8.49 16.06 -1.30
C ASN A 155 -7.27 15.55 -2.10
N ILE A 156 -7.50 15.11 -3.34
CA ILE A 156 -6.43 14.58 -4.21
C ILE A 156 -5.38 15.65 -4.50
N ALA A 157 -5.79 16.91 -4.70
CA ALA A 157 -4.87 18.00 -5.03
C ALA A 157 -3.90 18.31 -3.89
N ASP A 158 -4.36 18.20 -2.64
CA ASP A 158 -3.56 18.32 -1.44
C ASP A 158 -2.52 17.20 -1.43
N MET A 159 -2.90 15.95 -1.69
CA MET A 159 -1.92 14.84 -1.69
C MET A 159 -0.98 14.90 -2.90
N CYS A 160 -1.44 15.44 -4.02
CA CYS A 160 -0.70 15.50 -5.28
C CYS A 160 -0.36 16.93 -5.71
N SER A 161 0.43 17.63 -4.91
CA SER A 161 0.87 19.01 -5.21
C SER A 161 1.69 19.15 -6.51
N ASN A 162 2.21 18.04 -7.06
CA ASN A 162 2.92 17.99 -8.34
C ASN A 162 2.01 17.72 -9.55
N LEU A 163 0.69 17.56 -9.35
CA LEU A 163 -0.27 17.74 -10.45
C LEU A 163 -0.29 19.24 -10.77
N LYS A 164 0.73 19.70 -11.50
CA LYS A 164 0.69 21.00 -12.16
C LYS A 164 -0.57 20.98 -13.02
N THR A 165 -1.60 21.69 -12.59
CA THR A 165 -2.64 22.15 -13.50
C THR A 165 -1.90 22.94 -14.58
N LEU A 166 -1.90 22.42 -15.81
CA LEU A 166 -1.55 23.26 -16.95
C LEU A 166 -2.51 24.45 -16.90
N PRO A 167 -2.03 25.70 -16.91
CA PRO A 167 -2.92 26.85 -16.95
C PRO A 167 -3.74 26.75 -18.23
N LEU A 168 -5.06 26.64 -18.09
CA LEU A 168 -6.01 26.94 -19.15
C LEU A 168 -5.73 28.37 -19.60
N LEU A 169 -5.13 28.53 -20.78
CA LEU A 169 -5.17 29.82 -21.46
C LEU A 169 -6.64 30.16 -21.69
N ALA A 170 -7.04 31.29 -21.12
CA ALA A 170 -8.39 31.81 -21.18
C ALA A 170 -8.87 31.88 -22.63
N GLY A 171 -9.93 31.14 -22.93
CA GLY A 171 -10.56 31.11 -24.25
C GLY A 171 -11.56 29.98 -24.42
N GLY A 172 -12.67 30.03 -23.67
CA GLY A 172 -13.90 29.29 -23.95
C GLY A 172 -13.86 27.75 -23.77
N GLY A 173 -14.49 27.27 -22.70
CA GLY A 173 -14.86 25.86 -22.52
C GLY A 173 -13.90 25.05 -21.65
N VAL A 174 -14.30 24.79 -20.41
CA VAL A 174 -13.50 24.00 -19.45
C VAL A 174 -13.57 22.52 -19.84
N THR A 175 -12.48 21.98 -20.37
CA THR A 175 -12.27 20.52 -20.46
C THR A 175 -11.18 20.14 -19.46
N ILE A 176 -11.54 19.38 -18.43
CA ILE A 176 -10.59 18.87 -17.44
C ILE A 176 -9.84 17.69 -18.08
N MET A 177 -8.52 17.84 -18.24
CA MET A 177 -7.63 16.74 -18.64
C MET A 177 -6.73 16.32 -17.47
N TYR A 178 -6.64 15.01 -17.22
CA TYR A 178 -5.68 14.43 -16.27
C TYR A 178 -4.61 13.63 -17.02
N ILE A 179 -3.36 13.77 -16.59
CA ILE A 179 -2.22 13.04 -17.16
C ILE A 179 -2.06 11.72 -16.38
N LYS A 180 -2.22 10.58 -17.05
CA LYS A 180 -1.87 9.27 -16.48
C LYS A 180 -0.44 8.93 -16.91
N LEU A 181 0.53 9.09 -16.00
CA LEU A 181 1.90 8.65 -16.23
C LEU A 181 1.97 7.13 -16.02
N ARG A 182 2.10 6.37 -17.10
CA ARG A 182 2.57 4.97 -17.06
C ARG A 182 3.93 4.91 -17.74
N SER A 183 4.86 4.18 -17.14
CA SER A 183 6.23 3.99 -17.62
C SER A 183 6.29 3.92 -19.16
N ARG A 184 6.93 4.95 -19.74
CA ARG A 184 7.25 5.17 -21.16
C ARG A 184 6.16 5.60 -22.17
N LYS A 185 4.90 5.88 -21.79
CA LYS A 185 3.94 6.57 -22.71
C LYS A 185 2.98 7.51 -21.96
N THR A 186 2.89 8.76 -22.43
CA THR A 186 1.94 9.77 -21.94
C THR A 186 0.60 9.61 -22.65
N THR A 187 -0.51 9.54 -21.91
CA THR A 187 -1.86 9.50 -22.48
C THR A 187 -2.75 10.51 -21.77
N MET A 188 -3.37 11.43 -22.52
CA MET A 188 -4.34 12.41 -22.02
C MET A 188 -5.77 11.88 -22.18
N TYR A 189 -6.64 12.23 -21.23
CA TYR A 189 -8.07 11.91 -21.26
C TYR A 189 -8.89 13.16 -20.99
N THR A 190 -9.95 13.39 -21.75
CA THR A 190 -10.97 14.43 -21.50
C THR A 190 -12.13 13.85 -20.69
N GLY A 191 -12.80 14.69 -19.90
CA GLY A 191 -13.99 14.34 -19.10
C GLY A 191 -15.25 13.91 -19.89
N LEU A 192 -15.18 13.81 -21.22
CA LEU A 192 -16.18 13.21 -22.09
C LEU A 192 -15.42 12.22 -22.98
N LYS A 193 -15.86 10.95 -23.02
CA LYS A 193 -15.22 9.79 -23.65
C LYS A 193 -14.82 9.99 -25.14
N GLU A 194 -13.80 10.78 -25.43
CA GLU A 194 -13.20 10.84 -26.76
C GLU A 194 -11.69 10.66 -26.69
N ARG A 195 -11.23 9.68 -27.47
CA ARG A 195 -9.86 9.18 -27.47
C ARG A 195 -9.11 9.87 -28.61
N PHE A 196 -8.17 10.74 -28.28
CA PHE A 196 -7.24 11.27 -29.28
C PHE A 196 -5.88 10.59 -29.12
N THR A 197 -5.43 9.90 -30.17
CA THR A 197 -4.08 9.34 -30.29
C THR A 197 -3.26 10.26 -31.17
N TYR A 198 -2.17 10.81 -30.64
CA TYR A 198 -1.14 11.48 -31.43
C TYR A 198 0.14 10.63 -31.42
N ASN A 199 0.76 10.48 -32.58
CA ASN A 199 2.08 9.87 -32.68
C ASN A 199 3.13 10.94 -32.36
N ALA A 200 3.99 10.65 -31.38
CA ALA A 200 5.18 11.45 -31.15
C ALA A 200 6.12 11.26 -32.34
N SER A 201 6.29 12.30 -33.16
CA SER A 201 7.42 12.39 -34.07
C SER A 201 8.67 12.66 -33.22
N THR A 202 9.67 11.80 -33.37
CA THR A 202 11.03 12.04 -32.90
C THR A 202 11.52 13.34 -33.52
N ALA A 203 11.95 14.28 -32.67
CA ALA A 203 12.83 15.35 -33.10
C ALA A 203 14.22 14.70 -33.25
N ASP A 204 14.64 14.50 -34.49
CA ASP A 204 16.06 14.36 -34.83
C ASP A 204 16.53 15.70 -35.40
N GLU A 205 17.60 16.20 -34.79
CA GLU A 205 18.51 17.34 -35.10
C GLU A 205 17.94 18.77 -35.21
#